data_AF-A0A1Y3EV56-F1
#
_entry.id   AF-A0A1Y3EV56-F1
#
_cell.length_a   1.000
_cell.length_b   1.000
_cell.length_c   1.000
_cell.angle_alpha   90.00
_cell.angle_beta   90.00
_cell.angle_gamma   90.00
#
_symmetry.space_group_name_H-M   'P 1'
#
loop_
_entity.id
_entity.type
_entity.pdbx_description
1 polymer ?
#
loop_
_entity_poly.entity_id
_entity_poly.type
_entity_poly.pdbx_seq_one_letter_code
_entity_poly.pdbx_strand_id
1 'polypeptide(L)'
;MILLDPHDAVFVIGALDETMMLRGMRYHPIDIETSILRANRKITECAVFTWTNLLVVVAELEGSENEALNVVPLITSTVLEEHYLIVGVVVIVDPGAIPINSRGEKQRMHLRDSFLHDQLDPIYVAYNM
;
A
#
# COMPACT_ATOMS: atom_id res chain seq x y z
N MET A 1 -1.33 16.23 11.44
CA MET A 1 -0.54 15.88 12.65
C MET A 1 0.73 16.74 12.64
N ILE A 2 1.22 17.25 13.79
CA ILE A 2 2.33 18.22 13.84
C ILE A 2 3.46 17.67 14.71
N LEU A 3 4.69 17.70 14.20
CA LEU A 3 5.91 17.41 14.97
C LEU A 3 6.65 18.72 15.27
N LEU A 4 7.14 18.87 16.51
CA LEU A 4 7.96 20.01 16.93
C LEU A 4 9.42 19.55 17.04
N ASP A 5 10.32 20.33 16.44
CA ASP A 5 11.78 20.14 16.49
C ASP A 5 12.44 21.17 17.44
N PRO A 6 13.63 20.90 18.02
CA PRO A 6 14.32 21.85 18.89
C PRO A 6 14.75 23.16 18.21
N HIS A 7 14.69 23.24 16.88
CA HIS A 7 15.10 24.41 16.09
C HIS A 7 13.94 25.33 15.64
N ASP A 8 12.82 25.36 16.36
CA ASP A 8 11.63 26.19 16.04
C ASP A 8 11.02 25.90 14.64
N ALA A 9 11.12 24.65 14.17
CA ALA A 9 10.49 24.20 12.93
C ALA A 9 9.19 23.44 13.20
N VAL A 10 8.17 23.71 12.37
CA VAL A 10 6.88 23.01 12.37
C VAL A 10 6.82 22.10 11.16
N PHE A 11 6.65 20.79 11.38
CA PHE A 11 6.49 19.81 10.31
C PHE A 11 5.03 19.37 10.20
N VAL A 12 4.45 19.56 9.01
CA VAL A 12 3.14 19.01 8.66
C VAL A 12 3.37 17.64 8.03
N ILE A 13 3.02 16.59 8.76
CA ILE A 13 3.27 15.19 8.38
C ILE A 13 2.07 14.51 7.70
N GLY A 14 1.03 15.29 7.36
CA GLY A 14 -0.16 14.80 6.67
C GLY A 14 -1.46 14.96 7.48
N ALA A 15 -2.57 14.68 6.81
CA ALA A 15 -3.90 14.79 7.40
C ALA A 15 -4.23 13.53 8.23
N LEU A 16 -5.06 13.69 9.27
CA LEU A 16 -5.36 12.59 10.20
C LEU A 16 -6.33 11.58 9.58
N ASP A 17 -7.25 12.05 8.76
CA ASP A 17 -8.21 11.28 7.97
C ASP A 17 -7.57 10.45 6.85
N GLU A 18 -6.32 10.75 6.48
CA GLU A 18 -5.52 9.98 5.55
C GLU A 18 -4.75 8.82 6.21
N THR A 19 -4.79 8.69 7.54
CA THR A 19 -4.12 7.61 8.27
C THR A 19 -4.94 6.32 8.29
N MET A 20 -4.25 5.18 8.37
CA MET A 20 -4.87 3.89 8.65
C MET A 20 -4.55 3.42 10.08
N MET A 21 -5.50 2.71 10.68
CA MET A 21 -5.35 2.09 12.00
C MET A 21 -5.06 0.60 11.83
N LEU A 22 -3.98 0.13 12.43
CA LEU A 22 -3.61 -1.29 12.46
C LEU A 22 -3.07 -1.63 13.85
N ARG A 23 -3.67 -2.62 14.53
CA ARG A 23 -3.26 -3.07 15.87
C ARG A 23 -3.13 -1.93 16.91
N GLY A 24 -4.04 -0.96 16.86
CA GLY A 24 -4.06 0.20 17.77
C GLY A 24 -3.08 1.31 17.44
N MET A 25 -2.28 1.16 16.38
CA MET A 25 -1.30 2.15 15.92
C MET A 25 -1.78 2.84 14.64
N ARG A 26 -1.39 4.11 14.46
CA ARG A 26 -1.66 4.91 13.27
C ARG A 26 -0.47 4.89 12.33
N TYR A 27 -0.74 4.72 11.04
CA TYR A 27 0.25 4.74 9.98
C TYR A 27 -0.24 5.63 8.84
N HIS A 28 0.69 6.34 8.20
CA HIS A 28 0.42 7.01 6.93
C HIS A 28 0.64 5.99 5.81
N PRO A 29 -0.40 5.61 5.03
CA PRO A 29 -0.27 4.64 3.94
C PRO A 29 0.83 4.98 2.94
N ILE A 30 1.01 6.27 2.67
CA ILE A 30 2.00 6.77 1.71
C ILE A 30 3.44 6.39 2.07
N ASP A 31 3.77 6.29 3.36
CA ASP A 31 5.12 5.93 3.81
C ASP A 31 5.44 4.48 3.41
N ILE A 32 4.46 3.58 3.59
CA ILE A 32 4.57 2.16 3.23
C ILE A 32 4.59 2.00 1.71
N GLU A 33 3.68 2.68 1.01
CA GLU A 33 3.61 2.68 -0.45
C GLU A 33 4.93 3.17 -1.07
N THR A 34 5.54 4.21 -0.50
CA THR A 34 6.83 4.74 -0.96
C THR A 34 7.97 3.73 -0.80
N SER A 35 7.99 2.96 0.29
CA SER A 35 8.96 1.86 0.43
C SER A 35 8.75 0.76 -0.61
N ILE A 36 7.50 0.36 -0.84
CA ILE A 36 7.16 -0.66 -1.85
C ILE A 36 7.59 -0.21 -3.26
N LEU A 37 7.26 1.02 -3.65
CA LEU A 37 7.63 1.58 -4.96
C LEU A 37 9.14 1.64 -5.17
N ARG A 38 9.91 1.91 -4.11
CA ARG A 38 11.39 1.93 -4.19
C ARG A 38 12.00 0.53 -4.28
N ALA A 39 11.32 -0.49 -3.76
CA ALA A 39 11.83 -1.86 -3.74
C ALA A 39 11.95 -2.49 -5.13
N ASN A 40 11.05 -2.14 -6.06
CA ASN A 40 11.10 -2.64 -7.43
C ASN A 40 10.57 -1.63 -8.45
N ARG A 41 11.41 -1.30 -9.43
CA ARG A 41 11.09 -0.35 -10.51
C ARG A 41 9.94 -0.77 -11.41
N LYS A 42 9.57 -2.06 -11.42
CA LYS A 42 8.44 -2.57 -12.20
C LYS A 42 7.09 -2.33 -11.52
N ILE A 43 7.09 -2.02 -10.21
CA ILE A 43 5.86 -1.64 -9.51
C ILE A 43 5.56 -0.19 -9.93
N THR A 44 4.55 -0.01 -10.76
CA THR A 44 4.21 1.31 -11.32
C THR A 44 3.39 2.14 -10.35
N GLU A 45 2.57 1.47 -9.53
CA GLU A 45 1.78 2.08 -8.48
C GLU A 45 1.46 1.04 -7.40
N CYS A 46 1.19 1.47 -6.17
CA CYS A 46 0.63 0.60 -5.14
C CYS A 46 -0.28 1.36 -4.17
N ALA A 47 -1.18 0.65 -3.50
CA ALA A 47 -2.03 1.21 -2.46
C ALA A 47 -2.13 0.23 -1.30
N VAL A 48 -2.12 0.75 -0.08
CA VAL A 48 -2.29 -0.05 1.12
C VAL A 48 -3.52 0.37 1.92
N PHE A 49 -4.21 -0.60 2.50
CA PHE A 49 -5.35 -0.38 3.37
C PHE A 49 -5.52 -1.56 4.34
N THR A 50 -6.41 -1.38 5.32
CA THR A 50 -6.71 -2.44 6.29
C THR A 50 -8.01 -3.15 5.99
N TRP A 51 -8.00 -4.47 6.20
CA TRP A 51 -9.19 -5.32 6.12
C TRP A 51 -9.14 -6.37 7.22
N THR A 52 -10.16 -6.41 8.09
CA THR A 52 -10.24 -7.37 9.21
C THR A 52 -8.96 -7.49 10.04
N ASN A 53 -8.30 -6.36 10.34
CA ASN A 53 -7.00 -6.27 11.02
C ASN A 53 -5.77 -6.82 10.26
N LEU A 54 -5.92 -7.15 8.99
CA LEU A 54 -4.83 -7.44 8.06
C LEU A 54 -4.43 -6.17 7.31
N LEU A 55 -3.14 -6.06 7.01
CA LEU A 55 -2.64 -5.11 6.02
C LEU A 55 -2.77 -5.75 4.63
N VAL A 56 -3.52 -5.08 3.75
CA VAL A 56 -3.67 -5.44 2.34
C VAL A 56 -2.81 -4.50 1.52
N VAL A 57 -2.01 -5.08 0.62
CA VAL A 57 -1.23 -4.34 -0.38
C VAL A 57 -1.76 -4.69 -1.77
N VAL A 58 -2.14 -3.69 -2.54
CA VAL A 58 -2.43 -3.82 -3.97
C VAL A 58 -1.29 -3.17 -4.73
N ALA A 59 -0.67 -3.87 -5.67
CA ALA A 59 0.44 -3.36 -6.46
C ALA A 59 0.20 -3.57 -7.95
N GLU A 60 0.32 -2.50 -8.72
CA GLU A 60 0.37 -2.54 -10.18
C GLU A 60 1.76 -2.95 -10.63
N LEU A 61 1.86 -3.92 -11.53
CA LEU A 61 3.14 -4.43 -12.01
C LEU A 61 3.22 -4.38 -13.54
N GLU A 62 4.23 -3.71 -14.06
CA GLU A 62 4.61 -3.81 -15.47
C GLU A 62 5.51 -5.04 -15.69
N GLY A 63 4.93 -6.17 -16.08
CA GLY A 63 5.68 -7.41 -16.27
C GLY A 63 4.85 -8.64 -16.59
N SER A 64 5.49 -9.80 -16.59
CA SER A 64 4.81 -11.09 -16.78
C SER A 64 4.31 -11.69 -15.45
N GLU A 65 3.38 -12.66 -15.49
CA GLU A 65 2.90 -13.39 -14.30
C GLU A 65 4.03 -13.98 -13.45
N ASN A 66 5.09 -14.51 -14.08
CA ASN A 66 6.25 -15.04 -13.36
C ASN A 66 6.96 -13.97 -12.52
N GLU A 67 6.93 -12.72 -12.98
CA GLU A 67 7.49 -11.60 -12.23
C GLU A 67 6.59 -11.18 -11.07
N ALA A 68 5.26 -11.29 -11.24
CA ALA A 68 4.29 -11.07 -10.15
C ALA A 68 4.57 -11.98 -8.95
N LEU A 69 4.87 -13.26 -9.19
CA LEU A 69 5.21 -14.21 -8.12
C LEU A 69 6.48 -13.82 -7.36
N ASN A 70 7.49 -13.29 -8.05
CA ASN A 70 8.76 -12.86 -7.44
C ASN A 70 8.62 -11.57 -6.63
N VAL A 71 7.64 -10.73 -6.97
CA VAL A 71 7.41 -9.43 -6.32
C VAL A 71 6.71 -9.58 -4.96
N VAL A 72 5.88 -10.60 -4.77
CA VAL A 72 5.17 -10.85 -3.50
C VAL A 72 6.10 -10.97 -2.28
N PRO A 73 7.15 -11.84 -2.27
CA PRO A 73 8.05 -11.93 -1.13
C PRO A 73 8.84 -10.63 -0.92
N LEU A 74 9.19 -9.92 -2.00
CA LEU A 74 9.86 -8.63 -1.93
C LEU A 74 9.00 -7.57 -1.24
N ILE A 75 7.73 -7.42 -1.64
CA ILE A 75 6.78 -6.51 -0.97
C ILE A 75 6.67 -6.88 0.51
N THR A 76 6.48 -8.17 0.80
CA THR A 76 6.30 -8.64 2.17
C THR A 76 7.53 -8.36 3.05
N SER A 77 8.74 -8.61 2.54
CA SER A 77 9.98 -8.33 3.28
C SER A 77 10.20 -6.83 3.46
N THR A 78 10.00 -6.01 2.42
CA THR A 78 10.16 -4.55 2.50
C THR A 78 9.25 -3.95 3.57
N VAL A 79 7.97 -4.32 3.60
CA VAL A 79 7.02 -3.80 4.58
C VAL A 79 7.36 -4.28 5.99
N LEU A 80 7.80 -5.53 6.15
CA LEU A 80 8.20 -6.06 7.43
C LEU A 80 9.47 -5.38 7.97
N GLU A 81 10.49 -5.23 7.14
CA GLU A 81 11.81 -4.74 7.56
C GLU A 81 11.82 -3.23 7.78
N GLU A 82 11.15 -2.46 6.92
CA GLU A 82 11.16 -0.99 7.01
C GLU A 82 10.07 -0.43 7.94
N HIS A 83 8.92 -1.12 8.05
CA HIS A 83 7.76 -0.60 8.79
C HIS A 83 7.37 -1.46 10.00
N TYR A 84 8.00 -2.62 10.20
CA TYR A 84 7.66 -3.58 11.25
C TYR A 84 6.19 -4.04 11.19
N LEU A 85 5.64 -4.11 9.98
CA LEU A 85 4.26 -4.49 9.71
C LEU A 85 4.18 -5.83 8.99
N ILE A 86 3.24 -6.67 9.40
CA ILE A 86 2.95 -7.95 8.73
C ILE A 86 1.91 -7.70 7.64
N VAL A 87 2.28 -7.96 6.39
CA VAL A 87 1.35 -7.95 5.25
C VAL A 87 0.54 -9.24 5.26
N GLY A 88 -0.79 -9.14 5.35
CA GLY A 88 -1.67 -10.31 5.34
C GLY A 88 -2.12 -10.72 3.94
N VAL A 89 -2.29 -9.75 3.03
CA VAL A 89 -2.70 -10.01 1.65
C VAL A 89 -1.90 -9.15 0.69
N VAL A 90 -1.39 -9.75 -0.38
CA VAL A 90 -0.79 -9.05 -1.52
C VAL A 90 -1.61 -9.36 -2.76
N VAL A 91 -2.05 -8.32 -3.46
CA VAL A 91 -2.80 -8.40 -4.72
C VAL A 91 -1.96 -7.75 -5.81
N ILE A 92 -1.59 -8.50 -6.84
CA ILE A 92 -0.89 -7.98 -8.02
C ILE A 92 -1.92 -7.79 -9.14
N VAL A 93 -1.92 -6.60 -9.73
CA VAL A 93 -2.86 -6.17 -10.78
C VAL A 93 -2.10 -5.55 -11.95
N ASP A 94 -2.77 -5.42 -13.09
CA ASP A 94 -2.24 -4.69 -14.24
C ASP A 94 -2.13 -3.18 -13.97
N PRO A 95 -1.20 -2.46 -14.63
CA PRO A 95 -1.12 -1.01 -14.55
C PRO A 95 -2.43 -0.30 -14.91
N GLY A 96 -2.80 0.71 -14.11
CA GLY A 96 -4.04 1.47 -14.22
C GLY A 96 -5.25 0.91 -13.44
N ALA A 97 -5.09 -0.22 -12.75
CA ALA A 97 -6.14 -0.80 -11.92
C ALA A 97 -6.40 -0.03 -10.61
N ILE A 98 -5.41 0.70 -10.09
CA ILE A 98 -5.55 1.52 -8.89
C ILE A 98 -6.23 2.85 -9.27
N PRO A 99 -7.44 3.14 -8.77
CA PRO A 99 -8.17 4.34 -9.15
C PRO A 99 -7.49 5.58 -8.56
N ILE A 100 -7.09 6.50 -9.44
CA ILE A 100 -6.50 7.79 -9.10
C ILE A 100 -7.41 8.88 -9.68
N ASN A 101 -7.76 9.88 -8.86
CA ASN A 101 -8.62 10.97 -9.33
C ASN A 101 -7.86 12.02 -10.15
N SER A 102 -8.57 13.02 -10.68
CA SER A 102 -7.97 14.08 -11.51
C SER A 102 -6.93 14.96 -10.80
N ARG A 103 -6.83 14.88 -9.47
CA ARG A 103 -5.81 15.58 -8.67
C ARG A 103 -4.58 14.72 -8.37
N GLY A 104 -4.55 13.46 -8.83
CA GLY A 104 -3.48 12.52 -8.52
C GLY A 104 -3.65 11.81 -7.17
N GLU A 105 -4.82 11.92 -6.53
CA GLU A 105 -5.07 11.27 -5.24
C GLU A 105 -5.59 9.85 -5.47
N LYS A 106 -4.96 8.87 -4.83
CA LYS A 106 -5.43 7.48 -4.81
C LYS A 106 -6.78 7.39 -4.12
N GLN A 107 -7.78 6.85 -4.80
CA GLN A 107 -9.11 6.60 -4.26
C GLN A 107 -9.13 5.30 -3.46
N ARG A 108 -8.33 5.23 -2.38
CA ARG A 108 -8.10 4.00 -1.58
C ARG A 108 -9.38 3.37 -1.05
N MET A 109 -10.37 4.18 -0.68
CA MET A 109 -11.67 3.66 -0.24
C MET A 109 -12.41 2.96 -1.38
N HIS A 110 -12.38 3.51 -2.59
CA HIS A 110 -12.97 2.86 -3.76
C HIS A 110 -12.24 1.56 -4.12
N LEU A 111 -10.91 1.57 -4.09
CA LEU A 111 -10.11 0.36 -4.31
C LEU A 111 -10.40 -0.72 -3.27
N ARG A 112 -10.51 -0.33 -1.99
CA ARG A 112 -10.88 -1.23 -0.90
C ARG A 112 -12.27 -1.81 -1.14
N ASP A 113 -13.25 -1.00 -1.53
CA ASP A 113 -14.58 -1.50 -1.84
C ASP A 113 -14.53 -2.49 -3.01
N SER A 114 -13.78 -2.19 -4.09
CA SER A 114 -13.60 -3.13 -5.20
C SER A 114 -12.97 -4.45 -4.75
N PHE A 115 -11.99 -4.41 -3.84
CA PHE A 115 -11.40 -5.61 -3.25
C PHE A 115 -12.43 -6.41 -2.43
N LEU A 116 -13.26 -5.74 -1.60
CA LEU A 116 -14.25 -6.41 -0.74
C LEU A 116 -15.40 -7.07 -1.51
N HIS A 117 -15.69 -6.59 -2.72
CA HIS A 117 -16.78 -7.09 -3.56
C HIS A 117 -16.27 -7.97 -4.72
N ASP A 118 -15.01 -8.43 -4.67
CA ASP A 118 -14.38 -9.26 -5.71
C ASP A 118 -14.47 -8.63 -7.13
N GLN A 119 -14.31 -7.31 -7.21
CA GLN A 119 -14.38 -6.54 -8.46
C GLN A 119 -13.01 -6.19 -9.06
N LEU A 120 -11.93 -6.56 -8.37
CA LEU A 120 -10.58 -6.48 -8.95
C LEU A 120 -10.36 -7.66 -9.90
N ASP A 121 -9.58 -7.45 -10.95
CA ASP A 121 -9.10 -8.50 -11.86
C ASP A 121 -7.61 -8.73 -11.60
N PRO A 122 -7.25 -9.54 -10.58
CA PRO A 122 -5.86 -9.71 -10.18
C PRO A 122 -5.12 -10.68 -11.10
N ILE A 123 -3.88 -10.33 -11.42
CA ILE A 123 -2.89 -11.24 -12.00
C ILE A 123 -2.55 -12.34 -10.98
N TYR A 124 -2.39 -11.98 -9.71
CA TYR A 124 -2.07 -12.91 -8.63
C TYR A 124 -2.53 -12.39 -7.26
N VAL A 125 -2.93 -13.31 -6.38
CA VAL A 125 -3.29 -13.01 -4.99
C VAL A 125 -2.53 -13.94 -4.04
N ALA A 126 -1.82 -13.36 -3.08
CA ALA A 126 -1.11 -14.07 -2.03
C ALA A 126 -1.77 -13.81 -0.67
N TYR A 127 -2.05 -14.88 0.06
CA TYR A 127 -2.49 -14.83 1.45
C TYR A 127 -1.33 -15.27 2.35
N ASN A 128 -0.78 -14.33 3.11
CA ASN A 128 0.29 -14.61 4.07
C ASN A 128 -0.38 -15.00 5.39
N MET A 129 -0.53 -16.31 5.62
CA MET A 129 -1.02 -16.90 6.88
C MET A 129 0.13 -17.36 7.77
#